data_AF-A0A450VRB3-F1
#
_entry.id   AF-A0A450VRB3-F1
#
_cell.length_a   1.000
_cell.length_b   1.000
_cell.length_c   1.000
_cell.angle_alpha   90.00
_cell.angle_beta   90.00
_cell.angle_gamma   90.00
#
_symmetry.space_group_name_H-M   'P 1'
#
loop_
_entity.id
_entity.type
_entity.pdbx_description
1 polymer ?
#
loop_
_entity_poly.entity_id
_entity_poly.type
_entity_poly.pdbx_seq_one_letter_code
_entity_poly.pdbx_strand_id
1 'polypeptide(L)'
;MTPCPLPTDFAERIPVAVAVLANARGEVLISQRHPASHQGGLWEFPGGKIEPREGNYRALCRELKEEIDITVSSARPLIRIPHDYTDRGVSLDVWLVTRWWGTPKGREGQAIAWVAPKDLRAYSFPAADIPIITAIRLPDTYLITPEPDWDDVDSFLDTLDRCLSRGVRLVQLRIKQPPTGKAYRMGYRQLAARVLARCHARGARCLLNAEPSLAREMGMHGVHLTSRRLLGEDAIPARSSNDDFLIGASCHNKNELEHACRIGVDFAVLAPVKATKTHPEATPLTWERFAALTRSATIPVYALGGLSLGDRETAWERGAQGIAAIRALWDA
;
A
#
# COMPACT_ATOMS: atom_id res chain seq x y z
N MET A 1 7.37 3.13 -14.03
CA MET A 1 5.98 2.89 -14.44
C MET A 1 5.21 4.16 -14.15
N THR A 2 4.37 4.61 -15.08
CA THR A 2 3.55 5.83 -14.92
C THR A 2 2.48 5.61 -13.84
N PRO A 3 2.16 6.60 -12.99
CA PRO A 3 1.08 6.47 -12.00
C PRO A 3 -0.27 6.15 -12.65
N CYS A 4 -1.14 5.44 -11.92
CA CYS A 4 -2.53 5.25 -12.34
C CYS A 4 -3.28 6.60 -12.22
N PRO A 5 -3.82 7.15 -13.32
CA PRO A 5 -4.50 8.44 -13.31
C PRO A 5 -5.79 8.38 -12.48
N LEU A 6 -6.17 9.51 -11.89
CA LEU A 6 -7.47 9.65 -11.25
C LEU A 6 -8.60 9.52 -12.28
N PRO A 7 -9.71 8.84 -11.95
CA PRO A 7 -10.88 8.76 -12.82
C PRO A 7 -11.58 10.12 -12.97
N THR A 8 -12.08 10.44 -14.17
CA THR A 8 -12.77 11.73 -14.45
C THR A 8 -14.06 11.60 -15.27
N ASP A 9 -14.25 10.53 -16.03
CA ASP A 9 -15.15 10.60 -17.20
C ASP A 9 -16.36 9.66 -17.14
N PHE A 10 -16.29 8.58 -16.36
CA PHE A 10 -17.35 7.56 -16.33
C PHE A 10 -18.09 7.50 -14.99
N ALA A 11 -19.40 7.80 -15.04
CA ALA A 11 -20.32 7.73 -13.91
C ALA A 11 -20.64 6.28 -13.51
N GLU A 12 -20.75 5.38 -14.49
CA GLU A 12 -20.88 3.94 -14.27
C GLU A 12 -19.58 3.23 -14.66
N ARG A 13 -19.13 2.32 -13.80
CA ARG A 13 -17.89 1.57 -13.97
C ARG A 13 -18.19 0.09 -14.00
N ILE A 14 -17.55 -0.63 -14.93
CA ILE A 14 -17.66 -2.08 -14.99
C ILE A 14 -16.93 -2.66 -13.78
N PRO A 15 -17.64 -3.37 -12.88
CA PRO A 15 -17.02 -4.00 -11.72
C PRO A 15 -16.26 -5.27 -12.15
N VAL A 16 -15.01 -5.40 -11.68
CA VAL A 16 -14.11 -6.52 -12.00
C VAL A 16 -13.56 -7.07 -10.69
N ALA A 17 -13.69 -8.39 -10.46
CA ALA A 17 -13.05 -9.06 -9.34
C ALA A 17 -11.66 -9.54 -9.76
N VAL A 18 -10.63 -9.19 -9.01
CA VAL A 18 -9.24 -9.52 -9.33
C VAL A 18 -8.57 -10.22 -8.15
N ALA A 19 -7.76 -11.24 -8.42
CA ALA A 19 -7.11 -12.04 -7.40
C ALA A 19 -5.60 -11.87 -7.41
N VAL A 20 -5.06 -11.56 -6.23
CA VAL A 20 -3.65 -11.78 -5.92
C VAL A 20 -3.55 -13.09 -5.16
N LEU A 21 -3.04 -14.14 -5.81
CA LEU A 21 -2.74 -15.41 -5.17
C LEU A 21 -1.28 -15.39 -4.71
N ALA A 22 -1.02 -15.58 -3.42
CA ALA A 22 0.33 -15.69 -2.88
C ALA A 22 0.64 -17.14 -2.46
N ASN A 23 1.70 -17.74 -3.02
CA ASN A 23 2.11 -19.09 -2.62
C ASN A 23 2.97 -19.08 -1.35
N ALA A 24 3.34 -20.27 -0.84
CA ALA A 24 4.16 -20.43 0.36
C ALA A 24 5.57 -19.81 0.26
N ARG A 25 6.07 -19.54 -0.97
CA ARG A 25 7.34 -18.86 -1.22
C ARG A 25 7.20 -17.33 -1.28
N GLY A 26 5.98 -16.80 -1.16
CA GLY A 26 5.69 -15.37 -1.28
C GLY A 26 5.70 -14.85 -2.72
N GLU A 27 5.66 -15.74 -3.72
CA GLU A 27 5.46 -15.36 -5.12
C GLU A 27 3.97 -15.18 -5.40
N VAL A 28 3.64 -14.30 -6.35
CA VAL A 28 2.28 -14.07 -6.81
C VAL A 28 2.04 -14.66 -8.19
N LEU A 29 0.82 -15.16 -8.42
CA LEU A 29 0.42 -15.69 -9.71
C LEU A 29 -0.01 -14.55 -10.65
N ILE A 30 0.53 -14.57 -11.86
CA ILE A 30 0.13 -13.69 -12.97
C ILE A 30 -0.19 -14.53 -14.21
N SER A 31 -1.07 -14.03 -15.07
CA SER A 31 -1.46 -14.64 -16.34
C SER A 31 -1.20 -13.68 -17.50
N GLN A 32 -0.94 -14.21 -18.69
CA GLN A 32 -0.78 -13.41 -19.90
C GLN A 32 -2.11 -13.32 -20.65
N ARG A 33 -2.55 -12.09 -20.95
CA ARG A 33 -3.78 -11.84 -21.72
C ARG A 33 -3.69 -12.51 -23.10
N HIS A 34 -4.77 -13.15 -23.51
CA HIS A 34 -4.87 -13.69 -24.87
C HIS A 34 -4.58 -12.58 -25.90
N PRO A 35 -3.83 -12.85 -27.00
CA PRO A 35 -3.44 -11.82 -27.96
C PRO A 35 -4.62 -11.03 -28.57
N ALA A 36 -5.79 -11.66 -28.67
CA ALA A 36 -7.01 -11.04 -29.21
C ALA A 36 -7.80 -10.19 -28.20
N SER A 37 -7.43 -10.19 -26.92
CA SER A 37 -8.11 -9.42 -25.87
C SER A 37 -7.72 -7.93 -25.93
N HIS A 38 -8.53 -7.06 -25.31
CA HIS A 38 -8.14 -5.66 -25.11
C HIS A 38 -6.76 -5.61 -24.42
N GLN A 39 -5.78 -4.89 -24.98
CA GLN A 39 -4.37 -4.92 -24.51
C GLN A 39 -3.73 -6.33 -24.45
N GLY A 40 -3.98 -7.17 -25.45
CA GLY A 40 -3.45 -8.54 -25.53
C GLY A 40 -1.91 -8.62 -25.44
N GLY A 41 -1.42 -9.71 -24.84
CA GLY A 41 0.02 -9.96 -24.63
C GLY A 41 0.62 -9.32 -23.37
N LEU A 42 -0.09 -8.39 -22.72
CA LEU A 42 0.29 -7.91 -21.38
C LEU A 42 0.04 -8.97 -20.31
N TRP A 43 0.77 -8.86 -19.20
CA TRP A 43 0.53 -9.66 -18.01
C TRP A 43 -0.51 -8.98 -17.11
N GLU A 44 -1.25 -9.78 -16.35
CA GLU A 44 -2.28 -9.31 -15.43
C GLU A 44 -2.43 -10.27 -14.24
N PHE A 45 -3.20 -9.82 -13.25
CA PHE A 45 -3.68 -10.68 -12.18
C PHE A 45 -4.98 -11.39 -12.60
N PRO A 46 -5.16 -12.69 -12.33
CA PRO A 46 -6.36 -13.44 -12.71
C PRO A 46 -7.64 -12.82 -12.16
N GLY A 47 -8.72 -12.90 -12.92
CA GLY A 47 -10.01 -12.34 -12.54
C GLY A 47 -10.82 -11.83 -13.73
N GLY A 48 -12.09 -11.52 -13.45
CA GLY A 48 -13.03 -11.15 -14.50
C GLY A 48 -14.19 -10.31 -13.99
N LYS A 49 -15.20 -10.15 -14.84
CA LYS A 49 -16.30 -9.21 -14.61
C LYS A 49 -17.23 -9.73 -13.52
N ILE A 50 -17.68 -8.83 -12.66
CA ILE A 50 -18.73 -9.14 -11.69
C ILE A 50 -20.07 -9.06 -12.41
N GLU A 51 -20.84 -10.15 -12.40
CA GLU A 51 -22.15 -10.19 -13.04
C GLU A 51 -23.20 -9.37 -12.27
N PRO A 52 -24.27 -8.89 -12.94
CA PRO A 52 -25.35 -8.18 -12.25
C PRO A 52 -25.92 -9.02 -11.10
N ARG A 53 -26.00 -8.42 -9.90
CA ARG A 53 -26.48 -9.03 -8.65
C ARG A 53 -25.56 -10.11 -8.06
N GLU A 54 -24.38 -10.32 -8.64
CA GLU A 54 -23.35 -11.19 -8.07
C GLU A 54 -22.58 -10.44 -6.97
N GLY A 55 -22.29 -11.11 -5.85
CA GLY A 55 -21.43 -10.55 -4.80
C GLY A 55 -19.96 -10.66 -5.17
N ASN A 56 -19.14 -9.67 -4.81
CA ASN A 56 -17.74 -9.58 -5.23
C ASN A 56 -16.91 -10.84 -4.94
N TYR A 57 -17.06 -11.41 -3.73
CA TYR A 57 -16.35 -12.66 -3.36
C TYR A 57 -16.83 -13.87 -4.18
N ARG A 58 -18.12 -13.92 -4.54
CA ARG A 58 -18.66 -14.99 -5.37
C ARG A 58 -18.14 -14.90 -6.80
N ALA A 59 -18.11 -13.70 -7.37
CA ALA A 59 -17.49 -13.44 -8.66
C ALA A 59 -16.03 -13.87 -8.68
N LEU A 60 -15.24 -13.44 -7.68
CA LEU A 60 -13.85 -13.87 -7.51
C LEU A 60 -13.71 -15.40 -7.52
N CYS A 61 -14.55 -16.12 -6.77
CA CYS A 61 -14.50 -17.59 -6.73
C CYS A 61 -14.84 -18.24 -8.06
N ARG A 62 -15.83 -17.71 -8.79
CA ARG A 62 -16.26 -18.20 -10.10
C ARG A 62 -15.17 -17.99 -11.14
N GLU A 63 -14.70 -16.75 -11.28
CA GLU A 63 -13.66 -16.35 -12.24
C GLU A 63 -12.39 -17.19 -12.04
N LEU A 64 -11.91 -17.37 -10.81
CA LEU A 64 -10.71 -18.19 -10.57
C LEU A 64 -10.90 -19.68 -10.85
N LYS A 65 -12.14 -20.18 -10.78
CA LYS A 65 -12.45 -21.56 -11.17
C LYS A 65 -12.49 -21.74 -12.69
N GLU A 66 -13.00 -20.72 -13.38
CA GLU A 66 -13.13 -20.67 -14.84
C GLU A 66 -11.79 -20.43 -15.54
N GLU A 67 -10.98 -19.50 -15.03
CA GLU A 67 -9.73 -19.10 -15.68
C GLU A 67 -8.53 -19.97 -15.28
N ILE A 68 -8.42 -20.33 -14.00
CA ILE A 68 -7.20 -20.96 -13.45
C ILE A 68 -7.42 -22.29 -12.69
N ASP A 69 -8.63 -22.83 -12.70
CA ASP A 69 -9.02 -24.12 -12.07
C ASP A 69 -8.78 -24.24 -10.55
N ILE A 70 -8.89 -23.15 -9.80
CA ILE A 70 -8.81 -23.22 -8.34
C ILE A 70 -10.15 -23.00 -7.64
N THR A 71 -10.22 -23.42 -6.38
CA THR A 71 -11.35 -23.13 -5.50
C THR A 71 -10.86 -22.37 -4.28
N VAL A 72 -11.28 -21.11 -4.17
CA VAL A 72 -10.88 -20.22 -3.06
C VAL A 72 -11.47 -20.73 -1.74
N SER A 73 -10.62 -20.84 -0.72
CA SER A 73 -11.01 -21.19 0.65
C SER A 73 -10.95 -20.00 1.59
N SER A 74 -10.02 -19.06 1.37
CA SER A 74 -9.91 -17.83 2.16
C SER A 74 -9.30 -16.72 1.33
N ALA A 75 -9.95 -15.56 1.34
CA ALA A 75 -9.44 -14.33 0.76
C ALA A 75 -9.90 -13.13 1.59
N ARG A 76 -9.20 -12.00 1.45
CA ARG A 76 -9.59 -10.71 2.02
C ARG A 76 -9.46 -9.60 0.98
N PRO A 77 -10.18 -8.47 1.14
CA PRO A 77 -9.92 -7.29 0.33
C PRO A 77 -8.46 -6.83 0.47
N LEU A 78 -7.88 -6.38 -0.64
CA LEU A 78 -6.54 -5.80 -0.71
C LEU A 78 -6.59 -4.32 -1.06
N ILE A 79 -7.21 -3.98 -2.19
CA ILE A 79 -7.35 -2.62 -2.69
C ILE A 79 -8.51 -2.55 -3.68
N ARG A 80 -9.15 -1.38 -3.79
CA ARG A 80 -10.09 -1.09 -4.88
C ARG A 80 -9.51 0.01 -5.76
N ILE A 81 -9.53 -0.19 -7.07
CA ILE A 81 -8.89 0.70 -8.03
C ILE A 81 -9.91 1.13 -9.07
N PRO A 82 -10.37 2.38 -9.06
CA PRO A 82 -11.10 2.93 -10.20
C PRO A 82 -10.10 3.29 -11.30
N HIS A 83 -10.42 2.95 -12.55
CA HIS A 83 -9.60 3.31 -13.70
C HIS A 83 -10.46 3.63 -14.91
N ASP A 84 -10.09 4.67 -15.67
CA ASP A 84 -10.74 5.08 -16.92
C ASP A 84 -9.83 4.77 -18.10
N TYR A 85 -10.24 3.82 -18.93
CA TYR A 85 -9.70 3.65 -20.27
C TYR A 85 -10.39 4.64 -21.22
N THR A 86 -9.83 4.81 -22.43
CA THR A 86 -10.38 5.72 -23.44
C THR A 86 -11.83 5.43 -23.83
N ASP A 87 -12.27 4.17 -23.73
CA ASP A 87 -13.59 3.72 -24.16
C ASP A 87 -14.52 3.29 -23.01
N ARG A 88 -14.01 3.11 -21.79
CA ARG A 88 -14.78 2.61 -20.64
C ARG A 88 -14.13 2.89 -19.29
N GLY A 89 -14.97 3.06 -18.26
CA GLY A 89 -14.56 3.01 -16.87
C GLY A 89 -14.64 1.59 -16.28
N VAL A 90 -13.62 1.20 -15.52
CA VAL A 90 -13.59 -0.04 -14.74
C VAL A 90 -13.37 0.26 -13.25
N SER A 91 -13.80 -0.67 -12.40
CA SER A 91 -13.47 -0.67 -10.97
C SER A 91 -12.99 -2.08 -10.59
N LEU A 92 -11.69 -2.19 -10.31
CA LEU A 92 -11.07 -3.43 -9.89
C LEU A 92 -11.26 -3.58 -8.39
N ASP A 93 -11.97 -4.62 -7.96
CA ASP A 93 -12.08 -5.05 -6.57
C ASP A 93 -11.07 -6.18 -6.36
N VAL A 94 -9.93 -5.85 -5.75
CA VAL A 94 -8.76 -6.72 -5.69
C VAL A 94 -8.71 -7.44 -4.35
N TRP A 95 -8.56 -8.75 -4.39
CA TRP A 95 -8.56 -9.62 -3.22
C TRP A 95 -7.23 -10.36 -3.08
N LEU A 96 -6.70 -10.40 -1.86
CA LEU A 96 -5.59 -11.28 -1.50
C LEU A 96 -6.14 -12.66 -1.15
N VAL A 97 -5.89 -13.64 -2.00
CA VAL A 97 -6.25 -15.05 -1.78
C VAL A 97 -5.12 -15.72 -1.00
N THR A 98 -5.43 -16.18 0.22
CA THR A 98 -4.44 -16.76 1.13
C THR A 98 -4.53 -18.28 1.24
N ARG A 99 -5.69 -18.86 0.90
CA ARG A 99 -5.89 -20.32 0.88
C ARG A 99 -6.83 -20.73 -0.26
N TRP A 100 -6.49 -21.81 -0.95
CA TRP A 100 -7.28 -22.38 -2.03
C TRP A 100 -7.01 -23.88 -2.19
N TRP A 101 -7.84 -24.55 -2.98
CA TRP A 101 -7.68 -25.93 -3.42
C TRP A 101 -7.44 -25.99 -4.93
N GLY A 102 -6.71 -27.02 -5.38
CA GLY A 102 -6.31 -27.19 -6.77
C GLY A 102 -4.94 -26.59 -7.09
N THR A 103 -4.45 -26.85 -8.31
CA THR A 103 -3.19 -26.30 -8.82
C THR A 103 -3.52 -25.34 -9.96
N PRO A 104 -3.10 -24.06 -9.90
CA PRO A 104 -3.39 -23.11 -10.96
C PRO A 104 -2.88 -23.59 -12.32
N LYS A 105 -3.75 -23.50 -13.34
CA LYS A 105 -3.42 -23.78 -14.74
C LYS A 105 -4.27 -22.90 -15.65
N GLY A 106 -3.70 -22.31 -16.69
CA GLY A 106 -4.49 -21.51 -17.64
C GLY A 106 -5.51 -22.35 -18.38
N ARG A 107 -6.80 -22.23 -18.03
CA ARG A 107 -7.90 -23.01 -18.64
C ARG A 107 -8.25 -22.56 -20.06
N GLU A 108 -7.77 -21.40 -20.47
CA GLU A 108 -7.94 -20.83 -21.81
C GLU A 108 -6.67 -20.97 -22.66
N GLY A 109 -5.68 -21.75 -22.18
CA GLY A 109 -4.39 -21.91 -22.84
C GLY A 109 -3.43 -20.73 -22.61
N GLN A 110 -3.77 -19.81 -21.70
CA GLN A 110 -2.92 -18.68 -21.35
C GLN A 110 -1.69 -19.11 -20.55
N ALA A 111 -0.57 -18.43 -20.78
CA ALA A 111 0.62 -18.60 -19.96
C ALA A 111 0.36 -18.08 -18.55
N ILE A 112 0.88 -18.79 -17.55
CA ILE A 112 0.86 -18.38 -16.14
C ILE A 112 2.27 -18.41 -15.58
N ALA A 113 2.56 -17.53 -14.63
CA ALA A 113 3.85 -17.47 -13.96
C ALA A 113 3.68 -17.16 -12.47
N TRP A 114 4.52 -17.79 -11.65
CA TRP A 114 4.73 -17.39 -10.26
C TRP A 114 5.92 -16.44 -10.22
N VAL A 115 5.71 -15.22 -9.74
CA VAL A 115 6.71 -14.15 -9.77
C VAL A 115 6.84 -13.52 -8.39
N ALA A 116 8.06 -13.29 -7.91
CA ALA A 116 8.27 -12.57 -6.67
C ALA A 116 7.80 -11.10 -6.83
N PRO A 117 7.14 -10.49 -5.83
CA PRO A 117 6.60 -9.13 -5.95
C PRO A 117 7.59 -8.04 -6.38
N LYS A 118 8.88 -8.21 -6.05
CA LYS A 118 9.96 -7.30 -6.46
C LYS A 118 10.29 -7.38 -7.97
N ASP A 119 10.02 -8.52 -8.60
CA ASP A 119 10.40 -8.81 -10.00
C ASP A 119 9.26 -8.50 -10.98
N LEU A 120 8.05 -8.22 -10.50
CA LEU A 120 6.89 -7.86 -11.33
C LEU A 120 7.13 -6.63 -12.21
N ARG A 121 8.02 -5.72 -11.79
CA ARG A 121 8.36 -4.53 -12.59
C ARG A 121 9.09 -4.86 -13.90
N ALA A 122 9.61 -6.07 -14.05
CA ALA A 122 10.21 -6.56 -15.29
C ALA A 122 9.16 -6.98 -16.34
N TYR A 123 7.87 -7.07 -15.95
CA TYR A 123 6.77 -7.46 -16.80
C TYR A 123 5.93 -6.23 -17.18
N SER A 124 5.32 -6.28 -18.36
CA SER A 124 4.43 -5.22 -18.84
C SER A 124 3.00 -5.48 -18.37
N PHE A 125 2.47 -4.56 -17.57
CA PHE A 125 1.11 -4.59 -17.02
C PHE A 125 0.28 -3.40 -17.52
N PRO A 126 -1.06 -3.51 -17.53
CA PRO A 126 -1.95 -2.36 -17.64
C PRO A 126 -1.71 -1.33 -16.52
N ALA A 127 -2.04 -0.06 -16.77
CA ALA A 127 -1.88 1.00 -15.78
C ALA A 127 -2.71 0.77 -14.51
N ALA A 128 -3.86 0.10 -14.63
CA ALA A 128 -4.75 -0.24 -13.53
C ALA A 128 -4.15 -1.27 -12.54
N ASP A 129 -3.13 -2.02 -12.95
CA ASP A 129 -2.48 -3.06 -12.13
C ASP A 129 -1.30 -2.50 -11.33
N ILE A 130 -0.77 -1.32 -11.68
CA ILE A 130 0.34 -0.69 -10.96
C ILE A 130 0.05 -0.51 -9.46
N PRO A 131 -1.14 -0.04 -9.04
CA PRO A 131 -1.45 0.06 -7.62
C PRO A 131 -1.57 -1.30 -6.93
N ILE A 132 -1.92 -2.37 -7.67
CA ILE A 132 -1.91 -3.75 -7.15
C ILE A 132 -0.47 -4.16 -6.83
N ILE A 133 0.45 -3.95 -7.77
CA ILE A 133 1.89 -4.24 -7.60
C ILE A 133 2.45 -3.49 -6.39
N THR A 134 2.01 -2.26 -6.15
CA THR A 134 2.40 -1.51 -4.96
C THR A 134 1.76 -2.10 -3.69
N ALA A 135 0.46 -2.39 -3.69
CA ALA A 135 -0.28 -2.92 -2.55
C ALA A 135 0.30 -4.25 -2.03
N ILE A 136 0.64 -5.19 -2.91
CA ILE A 136 1.19 -6.51 -2.54
C ILE A 136 2.59 -6.43 -1.91
N ARG A 137 3.31 -5.32 -2.13
CA ARG A 137 4.65 -5.07 -1.58
C ARG A 137 4.60 -4.35 -0.23
N LEU A 138 3.42 -3.91 0.18
CA LEU A 138 3.18 -3.23 1.44
C LEU A 138 2.58 -4.22 2.45
N PRO A 139 3.02 -4.19 3.72
CA PRO A 139 2.33 -4.94 4.77
C PRO A 139 0.94 -4.33 5.06
N ASP A 140 0.19 -4.92 5.97
CA ASP A 140 -1.08 -4.39 6.46
C ASP A 140 -0.94 -3.58 7.77
N THR A 141 0.30 -3.40 8.23
CA THR A 141 0.64 -2.61 9.41
C THR A 141 1.79 -1.67 9.10
N TYR A 142 1.61 -0.39 9.42
CA TYR A 142 2.62 0.64 9.27
C TYR A 142 2.90 1.30 10.63
N LEU A 143 4.03 0.95 11.24
CA LEU A 143 4.44 1.52 12.52
C LEU A 143 4.97 2.94 12.30
N ILE A 144 4.42 3.90 13.04
CA ILE A 144 4.97 5.25 13.15
C ILE A 144 5.60 5.34 14.53
N THR A 145 6.92 5.57 14.61
CA THR A 145 7.57 5.65 15.93
C THR A 145 7.04 6.85 16.74
N PRO A 146 7.05 6.78 18.08
CA PRO A 146 7.00 8.00 18.88
C PRO A 146 8.23 8.87 18.57
N GLU A 147 8.20 10.11 19.06
CA GLU A 147 9.41 10.93 19.06
C GLU A 147 10.46 10.21 19.93
N PRO A 148 11.69 10.01 19.44
CA PRO A 148 12.76 9.45 20.24
C PRO A 148 13.05 10.34 21.45
N ASP A 149 13.28 9.71 22.60
CA ASP A 149 13.96 10.38 23.71
C ASP A 149 15.45 10.44 23.38
N TRP A 150 16.02 11.64 23.32
CA TRP A 150 17.42 11.84 22.94
C TRP A 150 18.38 11.54 24.09
N ASP A 151 17.88 11.55 25.33
CA ASP A 151 18.66 11.18 26.51
C ASP A 151 18.64 9.66 26.73
N ASP A 152 17.68 8.94 26.13
CA ASP A 152 17.53 7.48 26.20
C ASP A 152 17.20 6.83 24.85
N VAL A 153 18.14 6.99 23.91
CA VAL A 153 18.04 6.40 22.57
C VAL A 153 18.05 4.86 22.62
N ASP A 154 18.71 4.26 23.60
CA ASP A 154 18.86 2.80 23.66
C ASP A 154 17.53 2.13 24.02
N SER A 155 16.75 2.66 24.98
CA SER A 155 15.39 2.17 25.25
C SER A 155 14.46 2.29 24.05
N PHE A 156 14.59 3.37 23.25
CA PHE A 156 13.85 3.54 22.01
C PHE A 156 14.17 2.41 21.00
N LEU A 157 15.46 2.11 20.84
CA LEU A 157 15.93 1.07 19.93
C LEU A 157 15.54 -0.34 20.40
N ASP A 158 15.60 -0.62 21.69
CA ASP A 158 15.15 -1.89 22.27
C ASP A 158 13.65 -2.11 22.04
N THR A 159 12.86 -1.03 22.13
CA THR A 159 11.42 -1.09 21.82
C THR A 159 11.18 -1.37 20.35
N LEU A 160 11.93 -0.71 19.46
CA LEU A 160 11.88 -1.01 18.02
C LEU A 160 12.22 -2.48 17.74
N ASP A 161 13.25 -3.03 18.38
CA ASP A 161 13.66 -4.44 18.20
C ASP A 161 12.54 -5.42 18.63
N ARG A 162 11.78 -5.09 19.68
CA ARG A 162 10.58 -5.83 20.08
C ARG A 162 9.47 -5.74 19.02
N CYS A 163 9.18 -4.55 18.49
CA CYS A 163 8.19 -4.37 17.43
C CYS A 163 8.54 -5.17 16.16
N LEU A 164 9.80 -5.12 15.72
CA LEU A 164 10.27 -5.86 14.55
C LEU A 164 10.19 -7.38 14.75
N SER A 165 10.53 -7.85 15.96
CA SER A 165 10.43 -9.28 16.32
C SER A 165 8.99 -9.80 16.30
N ARG A 166 8.00 -8.93 16.57
CA ARG A 166 6.56 -9.25 16.50
C ARG A 166 5.98 -9.22 15.09
N GLY A 167 6.78 -8.89 14.07
CA GLY A 167 6.32 -8.95 12.68
C GLY A 167 6.08 -7.59 12.02
N VAL A 168 6.41 -6.46 12.65
CA VAL A 168 6.37 -5.16 11.95
C VAL A 168 7.37 -5.17 10.79
N ARG A 169 6.90 -4.82 9.58
CA ARG A 169 7.72 -4.81 8.35
C ARG A 169 7.77 -3.46 7.63
N LEU A 170 7.01 -2.48 8.07
CA LEU A 170 7.10 -1.10 7.58
C LEU A 170 7.09 -0.14 8.76
N VAL A 171 8.13 0.69 8.85
CA VAL A 171 8.39 1.62 9.95
C VAL A 171 8.61 3.02 9.41
N GLN A 172 8.00 4.02 10.03
CA GLN A 172 8.32 5.43 9.87
C GLN A 172 9.11 5.90 11.08
N LEU A 173 10.38 6.24 10.90
CA LEU A 173 11.12 6.99 11.90
C LEU A 173 10.59 8.42 11.90
N ARG A 174 9.74 8.72 12.87
CA ARG A 174 9.07 10.02 13.00
C ARG A 174 9.84 10.91 13.96
N ILE A 175 10.48 11.92 13.40
CA ILE A 175 11.16 12.98 14.13
C ILE A 175 10.50 14.30 13.72
N LYS A 176 9.87 15.01 14.67
CA LYS A 176 9.03 16.19 14.39
C LYS A 176 9.82 17.35 13.81
N GLN A 177 11.06 17.53 14.26
CA GLN A 177 11.93 18.59 13.77
C GLN A 177 13.32 18.03 13.51
N PRO A 178 13.87 18.22 12.30
CA PRO A 178 15.26 17.91 12.07
C PRO A 178 16.12 18.82 12.94
N PRO A 179 17.26 18.33 13.42
CA PRO A 179 18.13 19.11 14.29
C PRO A 179 18.57 20.48 13.81
N THR A 180 18.48 21.48 14.69
CA THR A 180 19.29 22.70 14.62
C THR A 180 20.63 22.46 15.33
N GLY A 181 21.75 22.85 14.70
CA GLY A 181 23.11 22.63 15.23
C GLY A 181 23.81 21.35 14.74
N LYS A 182 25.15 21.35 14.77
CA LYS A 182 25.98 20.26 14.22
C LYS A 182 25.91 18.97 15.04
N ALA A 183 25.99 19.07 16.37
CA ALA A 183 25.96 17.92 17.27
C ALA A 183 24.63 17.15 17.19
N TYR A 184 23.51 17.89 17.23
CA TYR A 184 22.19 17.30 17.14
C TYR A 184 21.95 16.68 15.73
N ARG A 185 22.45 17.31 14.64
CA ARG A 185 22.43 16.71 13.28
C ARG A 185 23.20 15.39 13.20
N MET A 186 24.34 15.29 13.89
CA MET A 186 25.13 14.06 13.96
C MET A 186 24.35 12.96 14.69
N GLY A 187 23.75 13.28 15.85
CA GLY A 187 22.90 12.35 16.61
C GLY A 187 21.71 11.84 15.81
N TYR A 188 21.04 12.72 15.05
CA TYR A 188 19.96 12.33 14.15
C TYR A 188 20.37 11.34 13.06
N ARG A 189 21.50 11.59 12.39
CA ARG A 189 22.02 10.67 11.37
C ARG A 189 22.43 9.34 11.97
N GLN A 190 23.06 9.35 13.15
CA GLN A 190 23.44 8.14 13.87
C GLN A 190 22.21 7.32 14.29
N LEU A 191 21.19 7.96 14.85
CA LEU A 191 19.94 7.30 15.22
C LEU A 191 19.28 6.67 13.99
N ALA A 192 19.10 7.44 12.92
CA ALA A 192 18.48 6.93 11.69
C ALA A 192 19.25 5.73 11.11
N ALA A 193 20.59 5.77 11.11
CA ALA A 193 21.42 4.64 10.69
C ALA A 193 21.22 3.40 11.59
N ARG A 194 21.15 3.58 12.92
CA ARG A 194 20.89 2.50 13.90
C ARG A 194 19.50 1.88 13.73
N VAL A 195 18.48 2.70 13.45
CA VAL A 195 17.11 2.26 13.15
C VAL A 195 17.05 1.51 11.82
N LEU A 196 17.69 2.05 10.78
CA LEU A 196 17.74 1.45 9.45
C LEU A 196 18.40 0.07 9.49
N ALA A 197 19.54 -0.07 10.19
CA ALA A 197 20.24 -1.34 10.35
C ALA A 197 19.37 -2.42 11.01
N ARG A 198 18.63 -2.06 12.06
CA ARG A 198 17.68 -2.97 12.74
C ARG A 198 16.54 -3.40 11.83
N CYS A 199 15.94 -2.44 11.12
CA CYS A 199 14.88 -2.74 10.16
C CYS A 199 15.38 -3.70 9.07
N HIS A 200 16.53 -3.40 8.46
CA HIS A 200 17.15 -4.23 7.44
C HIS A 200 17.44 -5.66 7.93
N ALA A 201 18.02 -5.80 9.13
CA ALA A 201 18.31 -7.11 9.74
C ALA A 201 17.06 -7.99 9.96
N ARG A 202 15.87 -7.38 9.99
CA ARG A 202 14.58 -8.06 10.18
C ARG A 202 13.71 -8.08 8.91
N GLY A 203 14.27 -7.68 7.76
CA GLY A 203 13.55 -7.61 6.48
C GLY A 203 12.43 -6.55 6.47
N ALA A 204 12.52 -5.53 7.34
CA ALA A 204 11.60 -4.42 7.41
C ALA A 204 12.13 -3.20 6.64
N ARG A 205 11.20 -2.41 6.11
CA ARG A 205 11.50 -1.14 5.44
C ARG A 205 11.34 0.01 6.42
N CYS A 206 12.22 0.99 6.30
CA CYS A 206 12.23 2.19 7.15
C CYS A 206 12.15 3.46 6.31
N LEU A 207 11.11 4.26 6.56
CA LEU A 207 10.86 5.55 5.95
C LEU A 207 11.20 6.66 6.94
N LEU A 208 11.67 7.79 6.43
CA LEU A 208 11.98 8.96 7.24
C LEU A 208 10.94 10.06 7.01
N ASN A 209 10.48 10.70 8.08
CA ASN A 209 9.69 11.93 7.96
C ASN A 209 10.61 13.13 7.61
N ALA A 210 10.97 13.28 6.33
CA ALA A 210 11.98 14.24 5.86
C ALA A 210 11.69 14.73 4.42
N GLU A 211 12.60 15.55 3.89
CA GLU A 211 12.69 15.79 2.45
C GLU A 211 13.18 14.53 1.73
N PRO A 212 12.71 14.23 0.51
CA PRO A 212 13.15 13.05 -0.24
C PRO A 212 14.67 12.97 -0.44
N SER A 213 15.31 14.10 -0.72
CA SER A 213 16.76 14.18 -0.93
C SER A 213 17.56 13.75 0.31
N LEU A 214 17.16 14.24 1.49
CA LEU A 214 17.78 13.87 2.77
C LEU A 214 17.59 12.37 3.07
N ALA A 215 16.38 11.85 2.87
CA ALA A 215 16.10 10.43 3.08
C ALA A 215 16.96 9.53 2.16
N ARG A 216 17.15 9.92 0.89
CA ARG A 216 18.06 9.22 -0.04
C ARG A 216 19.52 9.33 0.39
N GLU A 217 19.98 10.52 0.77
CA GLU A 217 21.34 10.75 1.26
C GLU A 217 21.66 9.86 2.47
N MET A 218 20.67 9.62 3.33
CA MET A 218 20.80 8.78 4.52
C MET A 218 20.62 7.28 4.24
N GLY A 219 20.40 6.87 2.99
CA GLY A 219 20.20 5.47 2.61
C GLY A 219 18.89 4.86 3.09
N MET A 220 17.89 5.68 3.42
CA MET A 220 16.59 5.20 3.90
C MET A 220 15.87 4.44 2.78
N HIS A 221 15.01 3.48 3.16
CA HIS A 221 14.19 2.73 2.18
C HIS A 221 13.09 3.58 1.55
N GLY A 222 12.85 4.79 2.06
CA GLY A 222 11.86 5.71 1.59
C GLY A 222 11.73 6.96 2.45
N VAL A 223 10.75 7.80 2.10
CA VAL A 223 10.37 9.02 2.81
C VAL A 223 8.87 9.01 3.08
N HIS A 224 8.44 9.65 4.17
CA HIS A 224 7.04 9.95 4.43
C HIS A 224 6.83 11.46 4.44
N LEU A 225 6.03 11.96 3.51
CA LEU A 225 5.71 13.38 3.37
C LEU A 225 4.61 13.76 4.36
N THR A 226 4.79 14.88 5.06
CA THR A 226 3.70 15.52 5.79
C THR A 226 2.70 16.11 4.80
N SER A 227 1.44 16.33 5.22
CA SER A 227 0.43 16.98 4.36
C SER A 227 0.92 18.33 3.82
N ARG A 228 1.62 19.13 4.65
CA ARG A 228 2.24 20.39 4.21
C ARG A 228 3.28 20.21 3.10
N ARG A 229 4.17 19.21 3.21
CA ARG A 229 5.17 18.93 2.17
C ARG A 229 4.51 18.40 0.91
N LEU A 230 3.60 17.43 1.06
CA LEU A 230 2.80 16.86 -0.01
C LEU A 230 2.17 17.97 -0.88
N LEU A 231 1.53 18.95 -0.26
CA LEU A 231 0.89 20.08 -0.95
C LEU A 231 1.86 21.09 -1.56
N GLY A 232 3.14 21.08 -1.15
CA GLY A 232 4.19 21.91 -1.73
C GLY A 232 4.90 21.27 -2.92
N GLU A 233 4.61 20.01 -3.22
CA GLU A 233 5.20 19.26 -4.33
C GLU A 233 4.20 19.13 -5.49
N ASP A 234 4.62 19.48 -6.70
CA ASP A 234 3.78 19.37 -7.90
C ASP A 234 3.87 17.99 -8.58
N ALA A 235 4.99 17.30 -8.37
CA ALA A 235 5.26 15.97 -8.89
C ALA A 235 6.33 15.28 -8.03
N ILE A 236 6.29 13.95 -8.02
CA ILE A 236 7.39 13.15 -7.45
C ILE A 236 8.55 13.06 -8.46
N PRO A 237 9.82 13.13 -8.02
CA PRO A 237 10.97 12.97 -8.91
C PRO A 237 10.92 11.67 -9.73
N ALA A 238 11.35 11.75 -10.99
CA ALA A 238 11.43 10.59 -11.87
C ALA A 238 12.27 9.46 -11.23
N ARG A 239 11.78 8.23 -11.34
CA ARG A 239 12.40 7.05 -10.75
C ARG A 239 12.83 6.07 -11.83
N SER A 240 13.98 5.43 -11.65
CA SER A 240 14.37 4.32 -12.52
C SER A 240 13.47 3.10 -12.27
N SER A 241 13.39 2.16 -13.21
CA SER A 241 12.61 0.93 -13.06
C SER A 241 12.99 0.12 -11.82
N ASN A 242 14.27 0.16 -11.44
CA ASN A 242 14.85 -0.56 -10.31
C ASN A 242 14.89 0.27 -9.00
N ASP A 243 14.35 1.49 -8.99
CA ASP A 243 14.30 2.31 -7.79
C ASP A 243 13.21 1.80 -6.85
N ASP A 244 13.64 1.17 -5.75
CA ASP A 244 12.71 0.69 -4.73
C ASP A 244 12.33 1.79 -3.72
N PHE A 245 12.89 3.01 -3.79
CA PHE A 245 12.62 4.04 -2.79
C PHE A 245 11.12 4.37 -2.67
N LEU A 246 10.54 4.15 -1.49
CA LEU A 246 9.11 4.39 -1.21
C LEU A 246 8.84 5.84 -0.84
N ILE A 247 7.70 6.35 -1.26
CA ILE A 247 7.19 7.66 -0.87
C ILE A 247 5.78 7.48 -0.34
N GLY A 248 5.63 7.63 0.98
CA GLY A 248 4.34 7.72 1.64
C GLY A 248 3.93 9.18 1.84
N ALA A 249 2.64 9.46 2.00
CA ALA A 249 2.17 10.80 2.38
C ALA A 249 1.05 10.78 3.42
N SER A 250 1.02 11.78 4.29
CA SER A 250 -0.11 12.02 5.19
C SER A 250 -1.19 12.84 4.48
N CYS A 251 -2.44 12.38 4.58
CA CYS A 251 -3.62 13.06 4.07
C CYS A 251 -4.69 13.17 5.16
N HIS A 252 -5.45 14.25 5.14
CA HIS A 252 -6.49 14.55 6.12
C HIS A 252 -7.87 14.79 5.50
N ASN A 253 -7.94 14.93 4.18
CA ASN A 253 -9.17 15.22 3.45
C ASN A 253 -9.08 14.72 2.00
N LYS A 254 -10.17 14.91 1.25
CA LYS A 254 -10.29 14.51 -0.15
C LYS A 254 -9.21 15.13 -1.04
N ASN A 255 -9.02 16.44 -0.94
CA ASN A 255 -8.12 17.18 -1.82
C ASN A 255 -6.67 16.72 -1.65
N GLU A 256 -6.23 16.49 -0.41
CA GLU A 256 -4.89 15.96 -0.13
C GLU A 256 -4.69 14.55 -0.67
N LEU A 257 -5.71 13.68 -0.55
CA LEU A 257 -5.63 12.31 -1.06
C LEU A 257 -5.61 12.28 -2.60
N GLU A 258 -6.43 13.09 -3.26
CA GLU A 258 -6.42 13.24 -4.72
C GLU A 258 -5.10 13.81 -5.21
N HIS A 259 -4.55 14.82 -4.51
CA HIS A 259 -3.22 15.35 -4.83
C HIS A 259 -2.13 14.28 -4.68
N ALA A 260 -2.16 13.47 -3.62
CA ALA A 260 -1.24 12.35 -3.45
C ALA A 260 -1.30 11.33 -4.59
N CYS A 261 -2.52 10.98 -5.04
CA CYS A 261 -2.72 10.12 -6.21
C CYS A 261 -2.12 10.76 -7.48
N ARG A 262 -2.41 12.05 -7.71
CA ARG A 262 -1.98 12.80 -8.90
C ARG A 262 -0.47 12.90 -9.01
N ILE A 263 0.24 13.21 -7.93
CA ILE A 263 1.70 13.35 -7.96
C ILE A 263 2.42 11.99 -7.98
N GLY A 264 1.71 10.89 -7.72
CA GLY A 264 2.24 9.53 -7.82
C GLY A 264 3.07 9.08 -6.62
N VAL A 265 2.63 9.37 -5.39
CA VAL A 265 3.21 8.72 -4.20
C VAL A 265 2.86 7.22 -4.19
N ASP A 266 3.63 6.40 -3.49
CA ASP A 266 3.40 4.94 -3.47
C ASP A 266 2.22 4.55 -2.57
N PHE A 267 1.96 5.30 -1.51
CA PHE A 267 0.79 5.10 -0.65
C PHE A 267 0.47 6.35 0.17
N ALA A 268 -0.74 6.41 0.71
CA ALA A 268 -1.18 7.46 1.62
C ALA A 268 -1.52 6.91 3.01
N VAL A 269 -1.53 7.79 4.00
CA VAL A 269 -2.06 7.55 5.34
C VAL A 269 -3.17 8.57 5.57
N LEU A 270 -4.40 8.09 5.70
CA LEU A 270 -5.58 8.95 5.87
C LEU A 270 -6.02 8.94 7.34
N ALA A 271 -6.05 10.13 7.95
CA ALA A 271 -6.24 10.29 9.39
C ALA A 271 -6.92 11.62 9.76
N PRO A 272 -7.54 11.72 10.96
CA PRO A 272 -7.80 10.63 11.90
C PRO A 272 -9.13 9.90 11.57
N VAL A 273 -9.16 8.57 11.65
CA VAL A 273 -10.39 7.77 11.45
C VAL A 273 -11.29 7.81 12.68
N LYS A 274 -10.72 7.60 13.87
CA LYS A 274 -11.37 7.73 15.18
C LYS A 274 -10.71 8.86 15.98
N ALA A 275 -11.38 9.32 17.04
CA ALA A 275 -10.80 10.27 17.98
C ALA A 275 -9.45 9.76 18.53
N THR A 276 -8.44 10.63 18.60
CA THR A 276 -7.08 10.26 18.97
C THR A 276 -6.52 11.16 20.04
N LYS A 277 -5.87 10.59 21.05
CA LYS A 277 -5.14 11.34 22.09
C LYS A 277 -3.93 12.11 21.56
N THR A 278 -3.50 11.85 20.32
CA THR A 278 -2.33 12.51 19.72
C THR A 278 -2.69 13.87 19.10
N HIS A 279 -3.94 14.04 18.67
CA HIS A 279 -4.51 15.25 18.08
C HIS A 279 -5.98 15.37 18.51
N PRO A 280 -6.26 15.74 19.78
CA PRO A 280 -7.61 15.74 20.33
C PRO A 280 -8.54 16.77 19.68
N GLU A 281 -7.98 17.84 19.14
CA GLU A 281 -8.69 18.89 18.39
C GLU A 281 -9.14 18.48 16.98
N ALA A 282 -8.66 17.35 16.44
CA ALA A 282 -8.99 16.94 15.08
C ALA A 282 -10.34 16.22 15.00
N THR A 283 -11.24 16.69 14.13
CA THR A 283 -12.51 16.02 13.84
C THR A 283 -12.28 14.67 13.15
N PRO A 284 -12.73 13.55 13.73
CA PRO A 284 -12.57 12.23 13.11
C PRO A 284 -13.34 12.11 11.79
N LEU A 285 -12.76 11.37 10.84
CA LEU A 285 -13.40 11.05 9.57
C LEU A 285 -14.59 10.12 9.75
N THR A 286 -14.51 9.12 10.64
CA THR A 286 -15.33 7.88 10.67
C THR A 286 -14.94 6.87 9.59
N TRP A 287 -15.33 5.60 9.76
CA TRP A 287 -15.09 4.54 8.79
C TRP A 287 -15.89 4.73 7.50
N GLU A 288 -17.10 5.29 7.61
CA GLU A 288 -17.99 5.59 6.48
C GLU A 288 -17.35 6.62 5.56
N ARG A 289 -16.83 7.72 6.13
CA ARG A 289 -16.14 8.75 5.35
C ARG A 289 -14.81 8.26 4.82
N PHE A 290 -14.05 7.51 5.61
CA PHE A 290 -12.80 6.88 5.15
C PHE A 290 -13.06 6.04 3.90
N ALA A 291 -14.04 5.12 3.96
CA ALA A 291 -14.41 4.27 2.83
C ALA A 291 -14.91 5.08 1.61
N ALA A 292 -15.59 6.20 1.83
CA ALA A 292 -16.01 7.08 0.73
C ALA A 292 -14.82 7.74 0.01
N LEU A 293 -13.79 8.14 0.77
CA LEU A 293 -12.59 8.78 0.23
C LEU A 293 -11.65 7.78 -0.46
N THR A 294 -11.50 6.57 0.09
CA THR A 294 -10.61 5.55 -0.50
C THR A 294 -11.15 4.96 -1.80
N ARG A 295 -12.47 4.99 -2.04
CA ARG A 295 -13.09 4.52 -3.30
C ARG A 295 -12.57 5.22 -4.56
N SER A 296 -12.11 6.46 -4.45
CA SER A 296 -11.55 7.24 -5.57
C SER A 296 -10.03 7.22 -5.60
N ALA A 297 -9.37 6.63 -4.61
CA ALA A 297 -7.91 6.59 -4.55
C ALA A 297 -7.35 5.58 -5.54
N THR A 298 -6.26 5.95 -6.21
CA THR A 298 -5.54 5.07 -7.16
C THR A 298 -4.22 4.56 -6.59
N ILE A 299 -4.07 4.65 -5.27
CA ILE A 299 -2.91 4.20 -4.49
C ILE A 299 -3.39 3.52 -3.20
N PRO A 300 -2.60 2.59 -2.62
CA PRO A 300 -2.88 2.04 -1.30
C PRO A 300 -3.03 3.12 -0.22
N VAL A 301 -4.00 2.96 0.68
CA VAL A 301 -4.27 3.90 1.78
C VAL A 301 -4.27 3.16 3.12
N TYR A 302 -3.44 3.58 4.07
CA TYR A 302 -3.53 3.11 5.45
C TYR A 302 -4.49 3.98 6.26
N ALA A 303 -5.27 3.34 7.13
CA ALA A 303 -6.10 4.01 8.12
C ALA A 303 -5.27 4.37 9.36
N LEU A 304 -5.39 5.60 9.86
CA LEU A 304 -4.69 6.06 11.08
C LEU A 304 -5.60 6.90 11.97
N GLY A 305 -5.33 6.90 13.27
CA GLY A 305 -5.96 7.79 14.25
C GLY A 305 -6.97 7.07 15.13
N GLY A 306 -6.61 6.86 16.39
CA GLY A 306 -7.46 6.17 17.37
C GLY A 306 -7.67 4.67 17.11
N LEU A 307 -6.83 4.04 16.28
CA LEU A 307 -6.95 2.65 15.87
C LEU A 307 -6.10 1.71 16.72
N SER A 308 -6.55 0.46 16.80
CA SER A 308 -5.86 -0.67 17.45
C SER A 308 -5.61 -1.80 16.44
N LEU A 309 -4.84 -2.82 16.82
CA LEU A 309 -4.66 -4.03 16.01
C LEU A 309 -6.00 -4.76 15.71
N GLY A 310 -7.01 -4.61 16.58
CA GLY A 310 -8.34 -5.19 16.36
C GLY A 310 -9.13 -4.52 15.24
N ASP A 311 -8.68 -3.36 14.75
CA ASP A 311 -9.35 -2.63 13.66
C ASP A 311 -8.90 -3.09 12.25
N ARG A 312 -8.00 -4.06 12.14
CA ARG A 312 -7.41 -4.48 10.86
C ARG A 312 -8.43 -5.02 9.86
N GLU A 313 -9.33 -5.89 10.30
CA GLU A 313 -10.35 -6.47 9.43
C GLU A 313 -11.31 -5.39 8.91
N THR A 314 -11.79 -4.52 9.80
CA THR A 314 -12.59 -3.35 9.41
C THR A 314 -11.83 -2.45 8.45
N ALA A 315 -10.52 -2.24 8.64
CA ALA A 315 -9.71 -1.44 7.72
C ALA A 315 -9.75 -2.01 6.30
N TRP A 316 -9.55 -3.33 6.13
CA TRP A 316 -9.61 -3.99 4.82
C TRP A 316 -11.00 -3.88 4.18
N GLU A 317 -12.07 -4.14 4.94
CA GLU A 317 -13.45 -4.02 4.47
C GLU A 317 -13.82 -2.59 4.02
N ARG A 318 -13.16 -1.58 4.60
CA ARG A 318 -13.32 -0.17 4.28
C ARG A 318 -12.33 0.34 3.22
N GLY A 319 -11.62 -0.57 2.54
CA GLY A 319 -10.74 -0.27 1.41
C GLY A 319 -9.36 0.24 1.82
N ALA A 320 -8.93 0.02 3.06
CA ALA A 320 -7.56 0.30 3.47
C ALA A 320 -6.62 -0.84 3.11
N GLN A 321 -5.36 -0.50 2.81
CA GLN A 321 -4.23 -1.43 2.82
C GLN A 321 -4.11 -2.14 4.18
N GLY A 322 -4.42 -1.41 5.25
CA GLY A 322 -4.37 -1.86 6.63
C GLY A 322 -4.35 -0.66 7.58
N ILE A 323 -3.69 -0.82 8.73
CA ILE A 323 -3.62 0.24 9.76
C ILE A 323 -2.22 0.82 9.87
N ALA A 324 -2.13 2.12 10.09
CA ALA A 324 -0.95 2.77 10.63
C ALA A 324 -1.22 3.17 12.08
N ALA A 325 -0.22 3.05 12.96
CA ALA A 325 -0.37 3.44 14.35
C ALA A 325 0.97 3.82 14.99
N ILE A 326 0.87 4.62 16.07
CA ILE A 326 1.99 4.88 16.98
C ILE A 326 1.89 3.90 18.14
N ARG A 327 1.13 4.26 19.19
CA ARG A 327 1.01 3.49 20.45
C ARG A 327 0.57 2.05 20.25
N ALA A 328 -0.47 1.81 19.43
CA ALA A 328 -1.00 0.46 19.24
C ALA A 328 -0.04 -0.54 18.57
N LEU A 329 1.04 -0.07 17.95
CA LEU A 329 2.09 -0.92 17.38
C LEU A 329 3.42 -0.81 18.14
N TRP A 330 3.68 0.33 18.80
CA TRP A 330 4.88 0.56 19.60
C TRP A 330 4.80 -0.11 20.98
N ASP A 331 3.63 -0.02 21.63
CA ASP A 331 3.37 -0.50 23.00
C ASP A 331 2.68 -1.87 23.03
N ALA A 332 2.58 -2.54 21.88
CA ALA A 332 1.86 -3.82 21.72
C ALA A 332 2.47 -4.98 22.51
#